data_AF-A0A2E9K2E1-F1
#
_entry.id   AF-A0A2E9K2E1-F1
#
_cell.length_a   1.000
_cell.length_b   1.000
_cell.length_c   1.000
_cell.angle_alpha   90.00
_cell.angle_beta   90.00
_cell.angle_gamma   90.00
#
_symmetry.space_group_name_H-M   'P 1'
#
loop_
_entity.id
_entity.type
_entity.pdbx_description
1 polymer ?
#
loop_
_entity_poly.entity_id
_entity_poly.type
_entity_poly.pdbx_seq_one_letter_code
_entity_poly.pdbx_strand_id
1 'polypeptide(L)'
;MSQSANKLSLTARIFIGMGAGIITGWLLQLLFDNSGDFRFSIFGFEFSTYTFLVEGIFSTIGAIFIASLKMLVVPLVFISLVCGTCSLSDPGKLGRLGLKSVSLYILTTAIAITLAISLGLVVSPGSNVLMPTDASYVAKEAPSFSQVIINMFPTNPIKSMAEGNMLQIIIFAVLFGVAMAMTGDAGKRLGAVFEDLNTIIMKLVTIIMNLAPYGVFVLMAKLFSTIGGDMLGSLAKYFFLVLVVLILHGTIVYSVLLKTMTGLSPFTMIKKMRDAALFAFTTSSSSATLPVTMETARNKLGVGKSVSSFTLPLGSTINMDGTAIMQGVATVFIAQVYGVDLTLGDYIMVVFTATLASVGTAGVPGVGLIMLAMVLQQVNLPVEGIGLIIGVDRLLDMTRTAVNITGDCMVSCVVAKSEGELDEAVYNDPDAGIKEETVDFEHFDKNA
;
A
#
# COMPACT_ATOMS: atom_id res chain seq x y z
N MET A 1 -12.22 -1.43 -38.11
CA MET A 1 -11.54 -0.25 -37.55
C MET A 1 -12.59 0.73 -37.06
N SER A 2 -12.89 0.72 -35.77
CA SER A 2 -13.69 1.76 -35.10
C SER A 2 -12.75 2.42 -34.12
N GLN A 3 -12.48 3.71 -34.33
CA GLN A 3 -11.62 4.54 -33.50
C GLN A 3 -12.08 4.43 -32.04
N SER A 4 -11.24 3.78 -31.22
CA SER A 4 -11.37 3.83 -29.77
C SER A 4 -11.09 5.27 -29.35
N ALA A 5 -12.14 6.05 -29.11
CA ALA A 5 -12.05 7.32 -28.40
C ALA A 5 -11.10 7.15 -27.20
N ASN A 6 -10.11 8.02 -27.06
CA ASN A 6 -9.13 8.01 -25.98
C ASN A 6 -9.82 7.89 -24.62
N LYS A 7 -9.97 6.66 -24.10
CA LYS A 7 -10.51 6.44 -22.75
C LYS A 7 -9.41 6.87 -21.78
N LEU A 8 -9.70 7.91 -21.01
CA LEU A 8 -8.82 8.39 -19.94
C LEU A 8 -8.39 7.22 -19.05
N SER A 9 -7.10 7.19 -18.68
CA SER A 9 -6.56 6.18 -17.76
C SER A 9 -7.30 6.22 -16.42
N LEU A 10 -7.33 5.09 -15.70
CA LEU A 10 -7.97 5.03 -14.38
C LEU A 10 -7.41 6.10 -13.43
N THR A 11 -6.08 6.26 -13.44
CA THR A 11 -5.38 7.30 -12.70
C THR A 11 -5.91 8.69 -13.05
N ALA A 12 -6.00 9.04 -14.34
CA ALA A 12 -6.53 10.33 -14.77
C ALA A 12 -8.00 10.55 -14.33
N ARG A 13 -8.84 9.51 -14.42
CA ARG A 13 -10.23 9.58 -13.95
C ARG A 13 -10.32 9.84 -12.45
N ILE A 14 -9.45 9.21 -11.65
CA ILE A 14 -9.40 9.46 -10.20
C ILE A 14 -8.92 10.88 -9.91
N PHE A 15 -7.91 11.40 -10.61
CA PHE A 15 -7.46 12.79 -10.45
C PHE A 15 -8.56 13.80 -10.78
N ILE A 16 -9.29 13.56 -11.87
CA ILE A 16 -10.44 14.39 -12.23
C ILE A 16 -11.51 14.31 -11.14
N GLY A 17 -11.84 13.11 -10.64
CA GLY A 17 -12.77 12.92 -9.53
C GLY A 17 -12.33 13.63 -8.25
N MET A 18 -11.06 13.54 -7.88
CA MET A 18 -10.47 14.23 -6.74
C MET A 18 -10.55 15.75 -6.91
N GLY A 19 -10.07 16.30 -8.02
CA GLY A 19 -10.12 17.74 -8.28
C GLY A 19 -11.54 18.29 -8.33
N ALA A 20 -12.45 17.60 -9.02
CA ALA A 20 -13.87 17.97 -9.05
C ALA A 20 -14.51 17.89 -7.66
N GLY A 21 -14.17 16.88 -6.86
CA GLY A 21 -14.66 16.71 -5.49
C GLY A 21 -14.18 17.83 -4.58
N ILE A 22 -12.88 18.15 -4.62
CA ILE A 22 -12.29 19.27 -3.87
C ILE A 22 -12.98 20.59 -4.21
N ILE A 23 -13.11 20.89 -5.52
CA ILE A 23 -13.78 22.12 -5.98
C ILE A 23 -15.24 22.14 -5.54
N THR A 24 -15.96 21.02 -5.66
CA THR A 24 -17.37 20.92 -5.24
C THR A 24 -17.50 21.14 -3.74
N GLY A 25 -16.67 20.47 -2.92
CA GLY A 25 -16.69 20.62 -1.47
C GLY A 25 -16.37 22.04 -1.02
N TRP A 26 -15.35 22.66 -1.62
CA TRP A 26 -14.97 24.04 -1.32
C TRP A 26 -16.05 25.05 -1.74
N LEU A 27 -16.68 24.86 -2.91
CA LEU A 27 -17.81 25.69 -3.34
C LEU A 27 -19.00 25.54 -2.38
N LEU A 28 -19.30 24.31 -1.95
CA LEU A 28 -20.34 24.06 -0.95
C LEU A 28 -20.00 24.75 0.38
N GLN A 29 -18.75 24.66 0.84
CA GLN A 29 -18.31 25.36 2.03
C GLN A 29 -18.48 26.88 1.95
N LEU A 30 -18.15 27.49 0.81
CA LEU A 30 -18.39 28.92 0.56
C LEU A 30 -19.89 29.27 0.54
N LEU A 31 -20.72 28.38 0.00
CA LEU A 31 -22.18 28.54 -0.01
C LEU A 31 -22.81 28.38 1.39
N PHE A 32 -22.11 27.72 2.32
CA PHE A 32 -22.60 27.44 3.68
C PHE A 32 -22.21 28.51 4.73
N ASP A 33 -21.55 29.61 4.35
CA ASP A 33 -21.05 30.60 5.32
C ASP A 33 -22.16 31.43 6.03
N ASN A 34 -21.89 31.82 7.28
CA ASN A 34 -22.71 32.52 8.30
C ASN A 34 -24.14 32.05 8.62
N SER A 35 -24.82 31.26 7.79
CA SER A 35 -26.16 30.69 8.08
C SER A 35 -26.17 29.17 8.31
N GLY A 36 -25.04 28.49 8.06
CA GLY A 36 -24.84 27.06 8.29
C GLY A 36 -25.53 26.13 7.31
N ASP A 37 -26.36 26.66 6.39
CA ASP A 37 -27.11 25.87 5.41
C ASP A 37 -27.77 26.78 4.35
N PHE A 38 -27.75 26.34 3.10
CA PHE A 38 -28.61 26.89 2.05
C PHE A 38 -29.90 26.06 2.01
N ARG A 39 -30.99 26.61 2.55
CA ARG A 39 -32.29 25.95 2.58
C ARG A 39 -33.12 26.36 1.38
N PHE A 40 -33.67 25.38 0.66
CA PHE A 40 -34.61 25.62 -0.42
C PHE A 40 -35.93 24.90 -0.14
N SER A 41 -37.06 25.55 -0.44
CA SER A 41 -38.39 24.96 -0.23
C SER A 41 -38.93 24.42 -1.55
N ILE A 42 -39.32 23.14 -1.57
CA ILE A 42 -40.05 22.53 -2.68
C ILE A 42 -41.33 21.92 -2.12
N PHE A 43 -42.49 22.30 -2.66
CA PHE A 43 -43.83 21.82 -2.23
C PHE A 43 -44.10 21.98 -0.72
N GLY A 44 -43.57 23.02 -0.07
CA GLY A 44 -43.79 23.28 1.35
C GLY A 44 -42.90 22.48 2.31
N PHE A 45 -41.95 21.69 1.79
CA PHE A 45 -40.92 21.02 2.58
C PHE A 45 -39.61 21.81 2.47
N GLU A 46 -38.98 22.14 3.61
CA GLU A 46 -37.64 22.75 3.64
C GLU A 46 -36.58 21.66 3.47
N PHE A 47 -35.75 21.78 2.43
CA PHE A 47 -34.62 20.92 2.19
C PHE A 47 -33.32 21.66 2.52
N SER A 48 -32.57 21.09 3.45
CA SER A 48 -31.19 21.48 3.74
C SER A 48 -30.27 20.96 2.63
N THR A 49 -29.52 21.85 1.98
CA THR A 49 -28.53 21.45 0.99
C THR A 49 -27.41 20.66 1.66
N TYR A 50 -27.05 21.02 2.89
CA TYR A 50 -26.06 20.30 3.69
C TYR A 50 -26.52 18.88 4.03
N THR A 51 -27.70 18.72 4.65
CA THR A 51 -28.19 17.40 5.05
C THR A 51 -28.47 16.50 3.84
N PHE A 52 -28.99 17.05 2.74
CA PHE A 52 -29.31 16.24 1.56
C PHE A 52 -28.06 15.80 0.78
N LEU A 53 -27.15 16.74 0.45
CA LEU A 53 -25.97 16.43 -0.36
C LEU A 53 -24.83 15.86 0.48
N VAL A 54 -24.47 16.49 1.59
CA VAL A 54 -23.28 16.15 2.39
C VAL A 54 -23.56 14.95 3.29
N GLU A 55 -24.60 15.02 4.13
CA GLU A 55 -24.93 13.93 5.07
C GLU A 55 -25.71 12.79 4.41
N GLY A 56 -26.49 13.09 3.36
CA GLY A 56 -27.19 12.08 2.56
C GLY A 56 -26.27 11.49 1.51
N ILE A 57 -26.29 12.06 0.31
CA ILE A 57 -25.70 11.45 -0.89
C ILE A 57 -24.20 11.17 -0.73
N PHE A 58 -23.40 12.17 -0.34
CA PHE A 58 -21.95 12.00 -0.25
C PHE A 58 -21.54 11.05 0.86
N SER A 59 -22.16 11.17 2.04
CA SER A 59 -21.90 10.26 3.16
C SER A 59 -22.27 8.82 2.83
N THR A 60 -23.45 8.57 2.25
CA THR A 60 -23.91 7.22 1.91
C THR A 60 -23.03 6.59 0.83
N ILE A 61 -22.76 7.29 -0.27
CA ILE A 61 -21.93 6.75 -1.36
C ILE A 61 -20.48 6.55 -0.86
N GLY A 62 -19.95 7.50 -0.09
CA GLY A 62 -18.63 7.39 0.51
C GLY A 62 -18.52 6.20 1.47
N ALA A 63 -19.51 5.98 2.33
CA ALA A 63 -19.56 4.85 3.25
C ALA A 63 -19.67 3.50 2.51
N ILE A 64 -20.50 3.41 1.46
CA ILE A 64 -20.60 2.21 0.61
C ILE A 64 -19.25 1.92 -0.05
N PHE A 65 -18.56 2.95 -0.56
CA PHE A 65 -17.24 2.78 -1.16
C PHE A 65 -16.21 2.26 -0.14
N ILE A 66 -16.15 2.85 1.06
CA ILE A 66 -15.26 2.39 2.14
C ILE A 66 -15.61 0.95 2.57
N ALA A 67 -16.90 0.61 2.72
CA ALA A 67 -17.33 -0.73 3.06
C ALA A 67 -16.94 -1.75 1.97
N SER A 68 -17.04 -1.37 0.70
CA SER A 68 -16.62 -2.20 -0.43
C SER A 68 -15.12 -2.48 -0.42
N LEU A 69 -14.30 -1.49 -0.02
CA LEU A 69 -12.86 -1.69 0.20
C LEU A 69 -12.62 -2.64 1.38
N LYS A 70 -13.28 -2.41 2.53
CA LYS A 70 -13.15 -3.24 3.73
C LYS A 70 -13.54 -4.72 3.51
N MET A 71 -14.52 -4.97 2.65
CA MET A 71 -14.97 -6.32 2.30
C MET A 71 -13.85 -7.17 1.65
N LEU A 72 -12.97 -6.54 0.87
CA LEU A 72 -11.92 -7.24 0.13
C LEU A 72 -10.75 -7.67 1.02
N VAL A 73 -10.60 -7.02 2.17
CA VAL A 73 -9.43 -7.11 3.04
C VAL A 73 -9.09 -8.56 3.42
N VAL A 74 -10.01 -9.24 4.11
CA VAL A 74 -9.76 -10.56 4.71
C VAL A 74 -9.56 -11.64 3.65
N PRO A 75 -10.43 -11.76 2.62
CA PRO A 75 -10.23 -12.76 1.56
C PRO A 75 -8.92 -12.56 0.81
N LEU A 76 -8.59 -11.30 0.48
CA LEU A 76 -7.38 -10.97 -0.27
C LEU A 76 -6.12 -11.35 0.49
N VAL A 77 -6.00 -10.94 1.76
CA VAL A 77 -4.81 -11.24 2.57
C VAL A 77 -4.64 -12.74 2.76
N PHE A 78 -5.71 -13.45 3.13
CA PHE A 78 -5.63 -14.90 3.34
C PHE A 78 -5.19 -15.64 2.06
N ILE A 79 -5.85 -15.39 0.93
CA ILE A 79 -5.56 -16.09 -0.33
C ILE A 79 -4.19 -15.70 -0.88
N SER A 80 -3.83 -14.42 -0.86
CA SER A 80 -2.54 -13.94 -1.36
C SER A 80 -1.37 -14.54 -0.56
N LEU A 81 -1.49 -14.61 0.77
CA LEU A 81 -0.46 -15.21 1.63
C LEU A 81 -0.29 -16.71 1.39
N VAL A 82 -1.40 -17.44 1.25
CA VAL A 82 -1.34 -18.88 0.97
C VAL A 82 -0.68 -19.12 -0.39
N CYS A 83 -1.03 -18.34 -1.44
CA CYS A 83 -0.39 -18.44 -2.75
C CYS A 83 1.12 -18.13 -2.66
N GLY A 84 1.46 -17.01 -2.01
CA GLY A 84 2.84 -16.55 -1.87
C GLY A 84 3.73 -17.58 -1.17
N THR A 85 3.24 -18.17 -0.08
CA THR A 85 3.99 -19.18 0.68
C THR A 85 3.94 -20.58 0.07
N CYS A 86 2.92 -20.92 -0.72
CA CYS A 86 2.82 -22.21 -1.42
C CYS A 86 3.65 -22.28 -2.71
N SER A 87 3.93 -21.16 -3.38
CA SER A 87 4.73 -21.11 -4.62
C SER A 87 6.19 -21.59 -4.45
N LEU A 88 6.61 -21.78 -3.20
CA LEU A 88 7.93 -22.24 -2.79
C LEU A 88 8.13 -23.74 -3.08
N SER A 89 8.63 -24.10 -4.27
CA SER A 89 8.62 -25.48 -4.79
C SER A 89 9.93 -26.30 -4.63
N ASP A 90 11.02 -25.72 -4.09
CA ASP A 90 12.29 -26.44 -3.85
C ASP A 90 12.90 -26.12 -2.45
N PRO A 91 12.63 -26.91 -1.40
CA PRO A 91 12.94 -26.55 -0.01
C PRO A 91 14.41 -26.18 0.29
N GLY A 92 15.39 -26.71 -0.47
CA GLY A 92 16.82 -26.57 -0.16
C GLY A 92 17.46 -25.26 -0.62
N LYS A 93 17.38 -24.95 -1.93
CA LYS A 93 17.89 -23.68 -2.48
C LYS A 93 16.95 -22.50 -2.19
N LEU A 94 15.65 -22.77 -2.17
CA LEU A 94 14.61 -21.78 -1.95
C LEU A 94 14.49 -21.38 -0.47
N GLY A 95 14.87 -22.27 0.45
CA GLY A 95 14.98 -21.93 1.88
C GLY A 95 16.02 -20.83 2.14
N ARG A 96 17.21 -20.93 1.55
CA ARG A 96 18.26 -19.90 1.71
C ARG A 96 17.89 -18.58 1.03
N LEU A 97 17.44 -18.65 -0.23
CA LEU A 97 17.05 -17.48 -1.02
C LEU A 97 15.83 -16.78 -0.42
N GLY A 98 14.82 -17.57 -0.01
CA GLY A 98 13.62 -17.15 0.70
C GLY A 98 13.94 -16.47 2.02
N LEU A 99 14.72 -17.11 2.88
CA LEU A 99 15.08 -16.54 4.18
C LEU A 99 15.81 -15.21 4.01
N LYS A 100 16.83 -15.14 3.14
CA LYS A 100 17.56 -13.89 2.87
C LYS A 100 16.62 -12.77 2.40
N SER A 101 15.74 -13.07 1.45
CA SER A 101 14.84 -12.07 0.85
C SER A 101 13.77 -11.61 1.83
N VAL A 102 13.08 -12.54 2.50
CA VAL A 102 12.04 -12.24 3.49
C VAL A 102 12.62 -11.48 4.67
N SER A 103 13.79 -11.89 5.20
CA SER A 103 14.44 -11.15 6.29
C SER A 103 14.80 -9.72 5.88
N LEU A 104 15.26 -9.52 4.64
CA LEU A 104 15.55 -8.17 4.12
C LEU A 104 14.28 -7.34 3.94
N TYR A 105 13.19 -7.91 3.42
CA TYR A 105 11.91 -7.20 3.32
C TYR A 105 11.36 -6.81 4.68
N ILE A 106 11.31 -7.72 5.65
CA ILE A 106 10.86 -7.40 7.01
C ILE A 106 11.73 -6.31 7.65
N LEU A 107 13.06 -6.39 7.47
CA LEU A 107 13.98 -5.39 8.01
C LEU A 107 13.75 -4.01 7.38
N THR A 108 13.66 -3.95 6.05
CA THR A 108 13.45 -2.69 5.32
C THR A 108 12.11 -2.06 5.67
N THR A 109 11.04 -2.85 5.79
CA THR A 109 9.73 -2.36 6.20
C THR A 109 9.73 -1.85 7.64
N ALA A 110 10.37 -2.56 8.56
CA ALA A 110 10.51 -2.12 9.95
C ALA A 110 11.27 -0.78 10.05
N ILE A 111 12.34 -0.62 9.27
CA ILE A 111 13.07 0.65 9.16
C ILE A 111 12.16 1.75 8.58
N ALA A 112 11.41 1.43 7.53
CA ALA A 112 10.53 2.36 6.83
C ALA A 112 9.46 2.96 7.77
N ILE A 113 8.75 2.11 8.51
CA ILE A 113 7.71 2.58 9.43
C ILE A 113 8.29 3.27 10.67
N THR A 114 9.44 2.82 11.17
CA THR A 114 10.11 3.50 12.29
C THR A 114 10.53 4.90 11.90
N LEU A 115 11.09 5.08 10.70
CA LEU A 115 11.41 6.39 10.13
C LEU A 115 10.15 7.25 10.00
N ALA A 116 9.07 6.69 9.50
CA ALA A 116 7.79 7.37 9.31
C ALA A 116 7.18 7.87 10.63
N ILE A 117 7.11 7.02 11.65
CA ILE A 117 6.60 7.41 12.97
C ILE A 117 7.50 8.46 13.61
N SER A 118 8.82 8.28 13.54
CA SER A 118 9.78 9.23 14.12
C SER A 118 9.62 10.63 13.51
N LEU A 119 9.58 10.73 12.17
CA LEU A 119 9.37 12.01 11.50
C LEU A 119 7.94 12.53 11.70
N GLY A 120 6.94 11.65 11.80
CA GLY A 120 5.57 11.95 12.19
C GLY A 120 5.48 12.68 13.53
N LEU A 121 6.16 12.17 14.55
CA LEU A 121 6.20 12.75 15.87
C LEU A 121 6.92 14.11 15.88
N VAL A 122 8.02 14.24 15.13
CA VAL A 122 8.78 15.50 15.05
C VAL A 122 7.99 16.60 14.33
N VAL A 123 7.37 16.28 13.19
CA VAL A 123 6.62 17.27 12.39
C VAL A 123 5.25 17.55 12.96
N SER A 124 4.64 16.55 13.62
CA SER A 124 3.32 16.61 14.23
C SER A 124 2.25 17.19 13.29
N PRO A 125 1.95 16.50 12.16
CA PRO A 125 1.10 17.05 11.11
C PRO A 125 -0.35 17.34 11.55
N GLY A 126 -0.86 16.66 12.59
CA GLY A 126 -2.23 16.79 13.08
C GLY A 126 -2.41 17.66 14.33
N SER A 127 -1.34 18.19 14.94
CA SER A 127 -1.40 18.84 16.26
C SER A 127 -2.25 20.11 16.34
N ASN A 128 -2.54 20.73 15.19
CA ASN A 128 -3.23 22.02 15.11
C ASN A 128 -4.74 21.86 14.96
N VAL A 129 -5.25 20.63 14.95
CA VAL A 129 -6.67 20.34 14.74
C VAL A 129 -7.12 19.33 15.78
N LEU A 130 -8.24 19.64 16.43
CA LEU A 130 -8.94 18.71 17.31
C LEU A 130 -10.33 18.49 16.73
N MET A 131 -10.59 17.27 16.27
CA MET A 131 -11.95 16.85 15.93
C MET A 131 -12.62 16.27 17.17
N PRO A 132 -13.84 16.72 17.52
CA PRO A 132 -14.60 16.09 18.59
C PRO A 132 -14.81 14.61 18.26
N THR A 133 -14.54 13.75 19.23
CA THR A 133 -14.82 12.32 19.12
C THR A 133 -15.73 11.92 20.27
N ASP A 134 -16.84 11.24 19.96
CA ASP A 134 -17.66 10.55 20.98
C ASP A 134 -16.98 9.26 21.49
N ALA A 135 -15.84 8.89 20.91
CA ALA A 135 -15.05 7.76 21.36
C ALA A 135 -14.39 8.09 22.70
N SER A 136 -14.95 7.57 23.80
CA SER A 136 -14.22 7.49 25.06
C SER A 136 -13.03 6.56 24.85
N TYR A 137 -11.83 7.11 24.68
CA TYR A 137 -10.61 6.32 24.69
C TYR A 137 -10.43 5.76 26.09
N VAL A 138 -10.79 4.49 26.26
CA VAL A 138 -10.38 3.72 27.43
C VAL A 138 -9.04 3.11 27.06
N ALA A 139 -7.97 3.67 27.61
CA ALA A 139 -6.64 3.07 27.52
C ALA A 139 -6.75 1.62 28.01
N LYS A 140 -6.68 0.65 27.09
CA LYS A 140 -6.53 -0.76 27.48
C LYS A 140 -5.13 -0.93 28.03
N GLU A 141 -4.99 -1.68 29.11
CA GLU A 141 -3.66 -2.11 29.53
C GLU A 141 -2.97 -2.81 28.36
N ALA A 142 -1.79 -2.31 28.00
CA ALA A 142 -1.01 -2.92 26.94
C ALA A 142 -0.75 -4.38 27.33
N PRO A 143 -1.16 -5.36 26.50
CA PRO A 143 -0.88 -6.76 26.78
C PRO A 143 0.63 -6.94 26.91
N SER A 144 1.06 -7.80 27.83
CA SER A 144 2.48 -8.13 27.95
C SER A 144 3.02 -8.63 26.61
N PHE A 145 4.32 -8.43 26.34
CA PHE A 145 4.94 -8.91 25.10
C PHE A 145 4.69 -10.42 24.86
N SER A 146 4.72 -11.22 25.93
CA SER A 146 4.36 -12.64 25.88
C SER A 146 2.91 -12.87 25.45
N GLN A 147 1.98 -12.05 25.95
CA GLN A 147 0.57 -12.14 25.56
C GLN A 147 0.34 -11.70 24.11
N VAL A 148 1.09 -10.73 23.59
CA VAL A 148 1.07 -10.37 22.17
C VAL A 148 1.52 -11.54 21.30
N ILE A 149 2.60 -12.24 21.68
CA ILE A 149 3.06 -13.45 20.97
C ILE A 149 2.02 -14.57 21.05
N ILE A 150 1.41 -14.81 22.22
CA ILE A 150 0.38 -15.85 22.36
C ILE A 150 -0.84 -15.51 21.49
N ASN A 151 -1.29 -14.25 21.52
CA ASN A 151 -2.46 -13.78 20.78
C ASN A 151 -2.26 -13.75 19.25
N MET A 152 -1.01 -13.89 18.78
CA MET A 152 -0.68 -14.02 17.37
C MET A 152 -1.13 -15.36 16.79
N PHE A 153 -1.26 -16.40 17.63
CA PHE A 153 -1.71 -17.72 17.20
C PHE A 153 -3.24 -17.85 17.36
N PRO A 154 -4.01 -18.05 16.27
CA PRO A 154 -5.45 -18.26 16.39
C PRO A 154 -5.79 -19.57 17.09
N THR A 155 -6.72 -19.52 18.03
CA THR A 155 -7.42 -20.72 18.49
C THR A 155 -8.49 -21.18 17.50
N ASN A 156 -9.01 -20.26 16.68
CA ASN A 156 -9.97 -20.54 15.60
C ASN A 156 -9.73 -19.58 14.41
N PRO A 157 -9.15 -20.07 13.29
CA PRO A 157 -8.86 -19.21 12.13
C PRO A 157 -10.12 -18.71 11.42
N ILE A 158 -11.22 -19.47 11.46
CA ILE A 158 -12.49 -19.04 10.85
C ILE A 158 -13.09 -17.87 11.64
N LYS A 159 -13.10 -17.97 12.98
CA LYS A 159 -13.50 -16.87 13.86
C LYS A 159 -12.61 -15.65 13.65
N SER A 160 -11.30 -15.88 13.49
CA SER A 160 -10.33 -14.81 13.23
C SER A 160 -10.64 -14.09 11.92
N MET A 161 -10.99 -14.81 10.85
CA MET A 161 -11.43 -14.22 9.58
C MET A 161 -12.75 -13.47 9.71
N ALA A 162 -13.71 -13.98 10.49
CA ALA A 162 -15.00 -13.32 10.70
C ALA A 162 -14.88 -12.03 11.54
N GLU A 163 -14.01 -12.02 12.55
CA GLU A 163 -13.76 -10.87 13.43
C GLU A 163 -12.71 -9.90 12.87
N GLY A 164 -12.00 -10.28 11.81
CA GLY A 164 -10.91 -9.48 11.24
C GLY A 164 -9.66 -9.45 12.13
N ASN A 165 -9.37 -10.52 12.88
CA ASN A 165 -8.16 -10.65 13.68
C ASN A 165 -6.94 -10.93 12.77
N MET A 166 -6.44 -9.88 12.12
CA MET A 166 -5.51 -9.99 10.99
C MET A 166 -4.19 -10.69 11.31
N LEU A 167 -3.59 -10.40 12.46
CA LEU A 167 -2.34 -11.06 12.87
C LEU A 167 -2.51 -12.58 12.93
N GLN A 168 -3.65 -13.03 13.42
CA GLN A 168 -4.01 -14.44 13.49
C GLN A 168 -4.27 -15.04 12.10
N ILE A 169 -4.94 -14.30 11.22
CA ILE A 169 -5.17 -14.70 9.82
C ILE A 169 -3.85 -14.87 9.08
N ILE A 170 -2.92 -13.93 9.24
CA ILE A 170 -1.60 -13.94 8.58
C ILE A 170 -0.81 -15.19 9.00
N ILE A 171 -0.73 -15.45 10.31
CA ILE A 171 0.01 -16.59 10.85
C ILE A 171 -0.58 -17.90 10.37
N PHE A 172 -1.92 -18.02 10.42
CA PHE A 172 -2.60 -19.18 9.88
C PHE A 172 -2.34 -19.35 8.38
N ALA A 173 -2.44 -18.28 7.58
CA ALA A 173 -2.22 -18.31 6.14
C ALA A 173 -0.79 -18.77 5.78
N VAL A 174 0.22 -18.24 6.49
CA VAL A 174 1.62 -18.63 6.30
C VAL A 174 1.85 -20.10 6.66
N LEU A 175 1.39 -20.53 7.84
CA LEU A 175 1.52 -21.93 8.27
C LEU A 175 0.78 -22.88 7.31
N PHE A 176 -0.40 -22.49 6.85
CA PHE A 176 -1.20 -23.25 5.90
C PHE A 176 -0.51 -23.37 4.54
N GLY A 177 0.00 -22.27 3.99
CA GLY A 177 0.71 -22.30 2.70
C GLY A 177 2.07 -23.01 2.76
N VAL A 178 2.80 -22.93 3.88
CA VAL A 178 4.00 -23.76 4.11
C VAL A 178 3.63 -25.25 4.17
N ALA A 179 2.57 -25.61 4.90
CA ALA A 179 2.08 -26.99 4.93
C ALA A 179 1.64 -27.48 3.53
N MET A 180 1.02 -26.61 2.72
CA MET A 180 0.72 -26.91 1.32
C MET A 180 2.00 -27.16 0.51
N ALA A 181 3.03 -26.32 0.61
CA ALA A 181 4.29 -26.54 -0.08
C ALA A 181 4.95 -27.89 0.29
N MET A 182 4.80 -28.33 1.54
CA MET A 182 5.39 -29.56 2.06
C MET A 182 4.60 -30.85 1.76
N THR A 183 3.38 -30.75 1.23
CA THR A 183 2.47 -31.92 1.04
C THR A 183 2.47 -32.47 -0.40
N GLY A 184 3.44 -32.08 -1.23
CA GLY A 184 3.64 -32.64 -2.56
C GLY A 184 2.44 -32.41 -3.48
N ASP A 185 1.91 -33.47 -4.09
CA ASP A 185 0.85 -33.36 -5.10
C ASP A 185 -0.50 -32.86 -4.54
N ALA A 186 -0.80 -33.13 -3.27
CA ALA A 186 -1.98 -32.57 -2.61
C ALA A 186 -1.87 -31.05 -2.49
N GLY A 187 -0.70 -30.58 -2.04
CA GLY A 187 -0.35 -29.16 -1.99
C GLY A 187 -0.42 -28.47 -3.34
N LYS A 188 0.15 -29.07 -4.39
CA LYS A 188 0.08 -28.53 -5.76
C LYS A 188 -1.34 -28.36 -6.27
N ARG A 189 -2.22 -29.36 -6.07
CA ARG A 189 -3.64 -29.27 -6.48
C ARG A 189 -4.35 -28.13 -5.78
N LEU A 190 -4.17 -28.00 -4.47
CA LEU A 190 -4.80 -26.93 -3.71
C LEU A 190 -4.19 -25.56 -4.04
N GLY A 191 -2.87 -25.50 -4.28
CA GLY A 191 -2.17 -24.29 -4.72
C GLY A 191 -2.74 -23.73 -6.02
N ALA A 192 -3.03 -24.58 -7.00
CA ALA A 192 -3.69 -24.16 -8.24
C ALA A 192 -5.06 -23.53 -7.99
N VAL A 193 -5.88 -24.11 -7.10
CA VAL A 193 -7.18 -23.53 -6.72
C VAL A 193 -7.01 -22.17 -6.05
N PHE A 194 -6.03 -22.03 -5.16
CA PHE A 194 -5.74 -20.75 -4.51
C PHE A 194 -5.28 -19.67 -5.50
N GLU A 195 -4.51 -20.03 -6.53
CA GLU A 195 -4.10 -19.10 -7.59
C GLU A 195 -5.29 -18.65 -8.46
N ASP A 196 -6.22 -19.55 -8.77
CA ASP A 196 -7.47 -19.21 -9.45
C ASP A 196 -8.33 -18.27 -8.59
N LEU A 197 -8.44 -18.54 -7.28
CA LEU A 197 -9.13 -17.67 -6.32
C LEU A 197 -8.48 -16.29 -6.24
N ASN A 198 -7.15 -16.23 -6.20
CA ASN A 198 -6.40 -14.98 -6.21
C ASN A 198 -6.72 -14.16 -7.46
N THR A 199 -6.70 -14.81 -8.63
CA THR A 199 -7.07 -14.18 -9.91
C THR A 199 -8.49 -13.59 -9.88
N ILE A 200 -9.46 -14.32 -9.32
CA ILE A 200 -10.86 -13.86 -9.18
C ILE A 200 -10.94 -12.65 -8.24
N ILE A 201 -10.28 -12.70 -7.08
CA ILE A 201 -10.29 -11.59 -6.12
C ILE A 201 -9.63 -10.35 -6.72
N MET A 202 -8.53 -10.51 -7.44
CA MET A 202 -7.85 -9.41 -8.13
C MET A 202 -8.74 -8.77 -9.21
N LYS A 203 -9.59 -9.56 -9.86
CA LYS A 203 -10.63 -9.05 -10.76
C LYS A 203 -11.68 -8.24 -9.99
N LEU A 204 -12.10 -8.71 -8.82
CA LEU A 204 -13.03 -7.99 -7.96
C LEU A 204 -12.44 -6.65 -7.48
N VAL A 205 -11.17 -6.62 -7.08
CA VAL A 205 -10.44 -5.37 -6.78
C VAL A 205 -10.50 -4.42 -7.96
N THR A 206 -10.24 -4.91 -9.18
CA THR A 206 -10.29 -4.09 -10.40
C THR A 206 -11.67 -3.46 -10.64
N ILE A 207 -12.76 -4.20 -10.36
CA ILE A 207 -14.13 -3.69 -10.48
C ILE A 207 -14.35 -2.54 -9.48
N ILE A 208 -13.99 -2.75 -8.21
CA ILE A 208 -14.13 -1.72 -7.16
C ILE A 208 -13.27 -0.49 -7.48
N MET A 209 -12.04 -0.68 -7.96
CA MET A 209 -11.16 0.42 -8.33
C MET A 209 -11.69 1.24 -9.52
N ASN A 210 -12.48 0.65 -10.43
CA ASN A 210 -13.15 1.42 -11.48
C ASN A 210 -14.27 2.34 -10.96
N LEU A 211 -14.78 2.08 -9.75
CA LEU A 211 -15.71 2.94 -9.02
C LEU A 211 -14.99 4.02 -8.20
N ALA A 212 -13.67 3.88 -7.98
CA ALA A 212 -12.88 4.81 -7.19
C ALA A 212 -12.98 6.29 -7.63
N PRO A 213 -13.04 6.66 -8.93
CA PRO A 213 -13.25 8.06 -9.32
C PRO A 213 -14.49 8.70 -8.69
N TYR A 214 -15.57 7.95 -8.56
CA TYR A 214 -16.83 8.43 -7.98
C TYR A 214 -16.78 8.42 -6.45
N GLY A 215 -16.21 7.36 -5.86
CA GLY A 215 -15.99 7.25 -4.42
C GLY A 215 -15.09 8.38 -3.89
N VAL A 216 -13.95 8.60 -4.55
CA VAL A 216 -13.02 9.69 -4.21
C VAL A 216 -13.68 11.06 -4.41
N PHE A 217 -14.46 11.24 -5.48
CA PHE A 217 -15.21 12.48 -5.68
C PHE A 217 -16.12 12.81 -4.48
N VAL A 218 -16.99 11.89 -4.08
CA VAL A 218 -17.94 12.16 -2.98
C VAL A 218 -17.25 12.30 -1.64
N LEU A 219 -16.17 11.54 -1.40
CA LEU A 219 -15.38 11.65 -0.18
C LEU A 219 -14.69 13.01 -0.12
N MET A 220 -14.13 13.49 -1.24
CA MET A 220 -13.51 14.83 -1.32
C MET A 220 -14.51 15.96 -1.23
N ALA A 221 -15.66 15.82 -1.89
CA ALA A 221 -16.73 16.81 -1.79
C ALA A 221 -17.23 16.92 -0.34
N LYS A 222 -17.47 15.79 0.35
CA LYS A 222 -17.83 15.79 1.77
C LYS A 222 -16.73 16.43 2.62
N LEU A 223 -15.49 15.94 2.46
CA LEU A 223 -14.34 16.39 3.24
C LEU A 223 -14.14 17.91 3.17
N PHE A 224 -14.06 18.46 1.95
CA PHE A 224 -13.84 19.90 1.74
C PHE A 224 -15.09 20.74 2.00
N SER A 225 -16.28 20.14 2.13
CA SER A 225 -17.49 20.86 2.57
C SER A 225 -17.58 21.03 4.09
N THR A 226 -16.92 20.16 4.86
CA THR A 226 -17.02 20.14 6.34
C THR A 226 -15.76 20.61 7.05
N ILE A 227 -14.63 20.75 6.34
CA ILE A 227 -13.33 21.03 6.93
C ILE A 227 -12.91 22.50 6.78
N GLY A 228 -12.55 23.14 7.90
CA GLY A 228 -11.95 24.48 7.92
C GLY A 228 -10.51 24.53 7.39
N GLY A 229 -10.02 25.73 7.11
CA GLY A 229 -8.68 25.96 6.53
C GLY A 229 -7.51 25.35 7.32
N ASP A 230 -7.61 25.28 8.65
CA ASP A 230 -6.58 24.69 9.50
C ASP A 230 -6.35 23.20 9.23
N MET A 231 -7.43 22.46 9.00
CA MET A 231 -7.35 21.03 8.68
C MET A 231 -6.88 20.77 7.25
N LEU A 232 -7.13 21.67 6.30
CA LEU A 232 -6.47 21.63 5.00
C LEU A 232 -4.95 21.80 5.13
N GLY A 233 -4.51 22.73 5.98
CA GLY A 233 -3.09 22.91 6.30
C GLY A 233 -2.47 21.64 6.91
N SER A 234 -3.17 21.00 7.85
CA SER A 234 -2.74 19.74 8.46
C SER A 234 -2.71 18.56 7.47
N LEU A 235 -3.68 18.45 6.56
CA LEU A 235 -3.67 17.45 5.49
C LEU A 235 -2.54 17.68 4.49
N ALA A 236 -2.23 18.94 4.16
CA ALA A 236 -1.09 19.27 3.32
C ALA A 236 0.24 18.88 4.01
N LYS A 237 0.40 19.20 5.31
CA LYS A 237 1.55 18.75 6.10
C LYS A 237 1.69 17.23 6.09
N TYR A 238 0.61 16.50 6.33
CA TYR A 238 0.57 15.04 6.24
C TYR A 238 1.03 14.55 4.86
N PHE A 239 0.45 15.09 3.79
CA PHE A 239 0.77 14.71 2.41
C PHE A 239 2.26 14.89 2.09
N PHE A 240 2.80 16.08 2.35
CA PHE A 240 4.21 16.36 2.07
C PHE A 240 5.15 15.57 2.97
N LEU A 241 4.77 15.33 4.23
CA LEU A 241 5.56 14.49 5.13
C LEU A 241 5.69 13.07 4.60
N VAL A 242 4.57 12.43 4.22
CA VAL A 242 4.61 11.08 3.62
C VAL A 242 5.48 11.08 2.37
N LEU A 243 5.32 12.08 1.48
CA LEU A 243 6.12 12.20 0.28
C LEU A 243 7.63 12.30 0.58
N VAL A 244 8.00 13.12 1.57
CA VAL A 244 9.39 13.28 2.01
C VAL A 244 9.92 11.97 2.57
N VAL A 245 9.18 11.29 3.45
CA VAL A 245 9.62 10.00 4.03
C VAL A 245 9.79 8.94 2.94
N LEU A 246 8.87 8.86 1.97
CA LEU A 246 8.97 7.95 0.83
C LEU A 246 10.23 8.20 -0.01
N ILE A 247 10.51 9.47 -0.32
CA ILE A 247 11.72 9.85 -1.07
C ILE A 247 12.96 9.54 -0.25
N LEU A 248 13.00 9.88 1.04
CA LEU A 248 14.13 9.58 1.92
C LEU A 248 14.38 8.07 2.02
N HIS A 249 13.34 7.27 2.17
CA HIS A 249 13.48 5.82 2.22
C HIS A 249 13.98 5.25 0.90
N GLY A 250 13.33 5.64 -0.21
CA GLY A 250 13.66 5.18 -1.55
C GLY A 250 15.06 5.59 -2.03
N THR A 251 15.56 6.75 -1.60
CA THR A 251 16.84 7.31 -2.08
C THR A 251 17.98 7.18 -1.08
N ILE A 252 17.72 7.21 0.22
CA ILE A 252 18.76 7.15 1.26
C ILE A 252 18.81 5.76 1.88
N VAL A 253 17.70 5.26 2.43
CA VAL A 253 17.71 3.97 3.14
C VAL A 253 18.11 2.83 2.21
N TYR A 254 17.47 2.73 1.04
CA TYR A 254 17.85 1.72 0.04
C TYR A 254 19.29 1.90 -0.46
N SER A 255 19.76 3.14 -0.62
CA SER A 255 21.13 3.40 -1.06
C SER A 255 22.17 2.97 -0.02
N VAL A 256 21.92 3.26 1.26
CA VAL A 256 22.80 2.86 2.36
C VAL A 256 22.83 1.33 2.47
N LEU A 257 21.67 0.66 2.44
CA LEU A 257 21.61 -0.80 2.50
C LEU A 257 22.32 -1.43 1.30
N LEU A 258 22.04 -0.97 0.08
CA LEU A 258 22.70 -1.48 -1.11
C LEU A 258 24.22 -1.32 -1.01
N LYS A 259 24.70 -0.10 -0.70
CA LYS A 259 26.14 0.19 -0.67
C LYS A 259 26.86 -0.61 0.41
N THR A 260 26.29 -0.71 1.60
CA THR A 260 26.91 -1.40 2.74
C THR A 260 26.91 -2.91 2.57
N MET A 261 25.87 -3.49 1.96
CA MET A 261 25.76 -4.95 1.82
C MET A 261 26.40 -5.51 0.55
N THR A 262 26.54 -4.71 -0.51
CA THR A 262 27.02 -5.19 -1.82
C THR A 262 28.25 -4.47 -2.36
N GLY A 263 28.54 -3.26 -1.87
CA GLY A 263 29.56 -2.37 -2.44
C GLY A 263 29.12 -1.64 -3.73
N LEU A 264 27.97 -1.98 -4.32
CA LEU A 264 27.46 -1.41 -5.56
C LEU A 264 27.14 0.09 -5.43
N SER A 265 27.11 0.79 -6.56
CA SER A 265 26.79 2.22 -6.64
C SER A 265 25.27 2.45 -6.61
N PRO A 266 24.70 3.06 -5.56
CA PRO A 266 23.25 3.27 -5.49
C PRO A 266 22.71 4.22 -6.55
N PHE A 267 23.52 5.18 -6.97
CA PHE A 267 23.15 6.12 -8.03
C PHE A 267 22.89 5.40 -9.35
N THR A 268 23.68 4.35 -9.64
CA THR A 268 23.50 3.52 -10.84
C THR A 268 22.16 2.77 -10.79
N MET A 269 21.81 2.18 -9.65
CA MET A 269 20.51 1.52 -9.46
C MET A 269 19.35 2.51 -9.67
N ILE A 270 19.37 3.67 -9.00
CA ILE A 270 18.28 4.65 -9.08
C ILE A 270 18.10 5.12 -10.54
N LYS A 271 19.20 5.39 -11.25
CA LYS A 271 19.14 5.80 -12.66
C LYS A 271 18.53 4.73 -13.55
N LYS A 272 18.90 3.46 -13.36
CA LYS A 272 18.38 2.32 -14.13
C LYS A 272 16.94 1.94 -13.78
N MET A 273 16.51 2.23 -12.56
CA MET A 273 15.13 2.01 -12.09
C MET A 273 14.14 3.04 -12.63
N ARG A 274 14.59 4.16 -13.21
CA ARG A 274 13.73 5.30 -13.57
C ARG A 274 12.48 4.89 -14.35
N ASP A 275 12.63 4.09 -15.40
CA ASP A 275 11.52 3.77 -16.31
C ASP A 275 10.52 2.82 -15.63
N ALA A 276 11.01 1.82 -14.88
CA ALA A 276 10.17 0.93 -14.06
C ALA A 276 9.45 1.69 -12.93
N ALA A 277 10.16 2.58 -12.23
CA ALA A 277 9.60 3.41 -11.16
C ALA A 277 8.52 4.37 -11.69
N LEU A 278 8.72 4.97 -12.86
CA LEU A 278 7.70 5.79 -13.52
C LEU A 278 6.49 4.96 -13.95
N PHE A 279 6.72 3.77 -14.51
CA PHE A 279 5.63 2.84 -14.84
C PHE A 279 4.82 2.48 -13.58
N ALA A 280 5.49 2.09 -12.49
CA ALA A 280 4.86 1.78 -11.21
C ALA A 280 4.14 2.96 -10.56
N PHE A 281 4.69 4.16 -10.69
CA PHE A 281 4.03 5.39 -10.28
C PHE A 281 2.69 5.53 -11.00
N THR A 282 2.66 5.34 -12.32
CA THR A 282 1.42 5.53 -13.11
C THR A 282 0.37 4.44 -12.88
N THR A 283 0.78 3.19 -12.69
CA THR A 283 -0.11 2.04 -12.50
C THR A 283 -0.58 1.91 -11.06
N SER A 284 0.25 2.33 -10.09
CA SER A 284 0.05 2.14 -8.66
C SER A 284 -0.18 0.68 -8.25
N SER A 285 0.44 -0.24 -8.97
CA SER A 285 0.34 -1.66 -8.72
C SER A 285 1.70 -2.34 -8.87
N SER A 286 2.26 -2.82 -7.76
CA SER A 286 3.49 -3.61 -7.76
C SER A 286 3.32 -4.89 -8.58
N SER A 287 2.15 -5.53 -8.52
CA SER A 287 1.88 -6.75 -9.30
C SER A 287 1.76 -6.48 -10.80
N ALA A 288 1.13 -5.36 -11.22
CA ALA A 288 1.01 -5.01 -12.63
C ALA A 288 2.34 -4.56 -13.25
N THR A 289 3.30 -4.16 -12.42
CA THR A 289 4.64 -3.70 -12.86
C THR A 289 5.69 -4.80 -12.84
N LEU A 290 5.35 -5.97 -12.28
CA LEU A 290 6.27 -7.09 -12.13
C LEU A 290 7.02 -7.47 -13.42
N PRO A 291 6.40 -7.54 -14.63
CA PRO A 291 7.14 -7.85 -15.85
C PRO A 291 8.26 -6.83 -16.16
N VAL A 292 7.94 -5.55 -16.04
CA VAL A 292 8.89 -4.43 -16.28
C VAL A 292 9.98 -4.40 -15.19
N THR A 293 9.60 -4.68 -13.94
CA THR A 293 10.54 -4.79 -12.82
C THR A 293 11.51 -5.97 -13.03
N MET A 294 11.01 -7.13 -13.49
CA MET A 294 11.84 -8.30 -13.79
C MET A 294 12.80 -8.07 -14.95
N GLU A 295 12.34 -7.41 -16.00
CA GLU A 295 13.17 -7.00 -17.14
C GLU A 295 14.28 -6.05 -16.69
N THR A 296 13.92 -5.01 -15.93
CA THR A 296 14.89 -4.05 -15.37
C THR A 296 15.92 -4.74 -14.49
N ALA A 297 15.49 -5.64 -13.60
CA ALA A 297 16.40 -6.36 -12.72
C ALA A 297 17.39 -7.25 -13.49
N ARG A 298 16.92 -7.96 -14.51
CA ARG A 298 17.76 -8.91 -15.27
C ARG A 298 18.68 -8.18 -16.24
N ASN A 299 18.12 -7.27 -17.02
CA ASN A 299 18.78 -6.76 -18.22
C ASN A 299 19.50 -5.43 -17.96
N LYS A 300 19.05 -4.66 -16.95
CA LYS A 300 19.71 -3.42 -16.54
C LYS A 300 20.54 -3.61 -15.27
N LEU A 301 20.06 -4.36 -14.28
CA LEU A 301 20.74 -4.52 -12.98
C LEU A 301 21.60 -5.81 -12.88
N GLY A 302 21.60 -6.68 -13.88
CA GLY A 302 22.44 -7.87 -13.90
C GLY A 302 22.04 -8.95 -12.89
N VAL A 303 20.79 -8.93 -12.38
CA VAL A 303 20.29 -9.93 -11.44
C VAL A 303 20.02 -11.24 -12.20
N GLY A 304 20.64 -12.34 -11.75
CA GLY A 304 20.46 -13.66 -12.32
C GLY A 304 18.99 -14.10 -12.31
N LYS A 305 18.59 -14.85 -13.35
CA LYS A 305 17.21 -15.33 -13.55
C LYS A 305 16.68 -16.07 -12.32
N SER A 306 17.53 -16.87 -11.67
CA SER A 306 17.18 -17.66 -10.50
C SER A 306 16.69 -16.79 -9.34
N VAL A 307 17.38 -15.67 -9.09
CA VAL A 307 17.07 -14.71 -8.03
C VAL A 307 15.92 -13.80 -8.43
N SER A 308 15.93 -13.23 -9.63
CA SER A 308 14.90 -12.29 -10.09
C SER A 308 13.51 -12.94 -10.17
N SER A 309 13.44 -14.20 -10.62
CA SER A 309 12.17 -14.93 -10.80
C SER A 309 11.55 -15.38 -9.47
N PHE A 310 12.28 -15.19 -8.38
CA PHE A 310 11.85 -15.55 -7.05
C PHE A 310 11.61 -14.30 -6.18
N THR A 311 12.63 -13.46 -6.05
CA THR A 311 12.64 -12.32 -5.13
C THR A 311 11.67 -11.22 -5.52
N LEU A 312 11.46 -10.97 -6.82
CA LEU A 312 10.59 -9.90 -7.31
C LEU A 312 9.10 -10.26 -7.23
N PRO A 313 8.65 -11.47 -7.66
CA PRO A 313 7.26 -11.87 -7.43
C PRO A 313 6.91 -11.89 -5.94
N LEU A 314 7.82 -12.42 -5.11
CA LEU A 314 7.67 -12.42 -3.66
C LEU A 314 7.59 -10.99 -3.11
N GLY A 315 8.52 -10.12 -3.51
CA GLY A 315 8.59 -8.72 -3.13
C GLY A 315 7.31 -7.95 -3.46
N SER A 316 6.73 -8.17 -4.64
CA SER A 316 5.49 -7.51 -5.07
C SER A 316 4.28 -7.75 -4.14
N THR A 317 4.38 -8.72 -3.22
CA THR A 317 3.36 -9.06 -2.22
C THR A 317 3.79 -8.85 -0.77
N ILE A 318 5.09 -8.86 -0.48
CA ILE A 318 5.63 -8.77 0.88
C ILE A 318 6.23 -7.40 1.15
N ASN A 319 6.94 -6.84 0.17
CA ASN A 319 7.67 -5.60 0.30
C ASN A 319 6.74 -4.41 0.08
N MET A 320 6.14 -3.94 1.18
CA MET A 320 5.29 -2.76 1.15
C MET A 320 5.80 -1.65 2.06
N ASP A 321 7.10 -1.36 1.99
CA ASP A 321 7.74 -0.27 2.71
C ASP A 321 7.01 1.06 2.59
N GLY A 322 6.62 1.45 1.38
CA GLY A 322 5.87 2.67 1.12
C GLY A 322 4.50 2.65 1.80
N THR A 323 3.83 1.50 1.83
CA THR A 323 2.56 1.33 2.53
C THR A 323 2.76 1.47 4.04
N ALA A 324 3.80 0.86 4.59
CA ALA A 324 4.15 0.95 6.00
C ALA A 324 4.52 2.40 6.41
N ILE A 325 5.20 3.14 5.53
CA ILE A 325 5.46 4.58 5.71
C ILE A 325 4.15 5.36 5.83
N MET A 326 3.23 5.18 4.88
CA MET A 326 1.93 5.85 4.95
C MET A 326 1.19 5.48 6.24
N GLN A 327 1.20 4.20 6.62
CA GLN A 327 0.53 3.73 7.84
C GLN A 327 1.13 4.36 9.10
N GLY A 328 2.45 4.45 9.20
CA GLY A 328 3.13 5.09 10.32
C GLY A 328 2.76 6.57 10.46
N VAL A 329 2.89 7.34 9.37
CA VAL A 329 2.54 8.78 9.39
C VAL A 329 1.03 8.98 9.60
N ALA A 330 0.18 8.15 8.99
CA ALA A 330 -1.27 8.24 9.13
C ALA A 330 -1.73 7.95 10.55
N THR A 331 -1.10 6.96 11.21
CA THR A 331 -1.40 6.64 12.61
C THR A 331 -1.09 7.82 13.52
N VAL A 332 0.09 8.43 13.36
CA VAL A 332 0.45 9.64 14.13
C VAL A 332 -0.52 10.79 13.82
N PHE A 333 -0.83 11.02 12.55
CA PHE A 333 -1.73 12.09 12.13
C PHE A 333 -3.14 11.93 12.71
N ILE A 334 -3.72 10.73 12.61
CA ILE A 334 -5.07 10.43 13.09
C ILE A 334 -5.10 10.53 14.63
N ALA A 335 -4.10 9.99 15.31
CA ALA A 335 -3.99 10.13 16.77
C ALA A 335 -4.01 11.60 17.20
N GLN A 336 -3.25 12.46 16.52
CA GLN A 336 -3.20 13.89 16.81
C GLN A 336 -4.53 14.60 16.52
N VAL A 337 -5.15 14.34 15.38
CA VAL A 337 -6.42 14.98 14.99
C VAL A 337 -7.56 14.63 15.96
N TYR A 338 -7.58 13.40 16.47
CA TYR A 338 -8.60 12.96 17.43
C TYR A 338 -8.19 13.15 18.89
N GLY A 339 -7.01 13.74 19.15
CA GLY A 339 -6.52 13.99 20.52
C GLY A 339 -6.27 12.71 21.31
N VAL A 340 -5.91 11.61 20.65
CA VAL A 340 -5.59 10.33 21.30
C VAL A 340 -4.10 10.25 21.58
N ASP A 341 -3.74 10.18 22.85
CA ASP A 341 -2.35 10.00 23.29
C ASP A 341 -1.92 8.54 23.14
N LEU A 342 -1.10 8.27 22.12
CA LEU A 342 -0.46 6.98 21.93
C LEU A 342 0.82 6.90 22.77
N THR A 343 0.95 5.80 23.51
CA THR A 343 2.15 5.48 24.28
C THR A 343 3.25 4.93 23.37
N LEU A 344 4.49 4.85 23.88
CA LEU A 344 5.58 4.18 23.17
C LEU A 344 5.24 2.71 22.85
N GLY A 345 4.49 2.03 23.73
CA GLY A 345 4.03 0.66 23.51
C GLY A 345 3.08 0.56 22.31
N ASP A 346 2.18 1.53 22.15
CA ASP A 346 1.25 1.58 21.02
C ASP A 346 2.00 1.77 19.70
N TYR A 347 3.01 2.64 19.66
CA TYR A 347 3.85 2.80 18.47
C TYR A 347 4.64 1.54 18.13
N ILE A 348 5.17 0.82 19.12
CA ILE A 348 5.83 -0.48 18.89
C ILE A 348 4.83 -1.49 18.30
N MET A 349 3.60 -1.53 18.81
CA MET A 349 2.53 -2.38 18.27
C MET A 349 2.15 -1.99 16.84
N VAL A 350 2.17 -0.71 16.50
CA VAL A 350 1.96 -0.20 15.13
C VAL A 350 3.08 -0.66 14.22
N VAL A 351 4.35 -0.49 14.62
CA VAL A 351 5.51 -0.98 13.86
C VAL A 351 5.37 -2.47 13.58
N PHE A 352 5.08 -3.26 14.60
CA PHE A 352 4.97 -4.71 14.49
C PHE A 352 3.80 -5.14 13.61
N THR A 353 2.61 -4.60 13.87
CA THR A 353 1.38 -4.92 13.13
C THR A 353 1.49 -4.51 11.68
N ALA A 354 1.96 -3.30 11.38
CA ALA A 354 2.13 -2.82 10.01
C ALA A 354 3.21 -3.60 9.25
N THR A 355 4.32 -3.94 9.91
CA THR A 355 5.38 -4.75 9.29
C THR A 355 4.85 -6.14 8.94
N LEU A 356 4.11 -6.80 9.83
CA LEU A 356 3.50 -8.10 9.52
C LEU A 356 2.37 -7.99 8.50
N ALA A 357 1.55 -6.94 8.59
CA ALA A 357 0.49 -6.66 7.64
C ALA A 357 1.02 -6.43 6.22
N SER A 358 2.21 -5.82 6.08
CA SER A 358 2.85 -5.65 4.78
C SER A 358 3.10 -6.99 4.08
N VAL A 359 3.34 -8.06 4.84
CA VAL A 359 3.50 -9.42 4.34
C VAL A 359 2.14 -9.92 3.84
N GLY A 360 2.03 -10.15 2.53
CA GLY A 360 0.82 -10.70 1.93
C GLY A 360 -0.23 -9.69 1.51
N THR A 361 0.14 -8.42 1.52
CA THR A 361 -0.69 -7.40 0.89
C THR A 361 -0.60 -7.59 -0.63
N ALA A 362 -1.72 -7.61 -1.34
CA ALA A 362 -1.64 -7.67 -2.80
C ALA A 362 -1.16 -6.32 -3.35
N GLY A 363 -0.22 -6.35 -4.30
CA GLY A 363 0.37 -5.18 -4.93
C GLY A 363 -0.57 -4.47 -5.90
N VAL A 364 -1.77 -4.08 -5.43
CA VAL A 364 -2.83 -3.43 -6.22
C VAL A 364 -3.26 -2.11 -5.61
N PRO A 365 -3.84 -1.20 -6.40
CA PRO A 365 -4.15 0.15 -5.95
C PRO A 365 -5.12 0.16 -4.77
N GLY A 366 -4.90 1.07 -3.82
CA GLY A 366 -5.81 1.32 -2.70
C GLY A 366 -5.79 0.29 -1.56
N VAL A 367 -5.00 -0.80 -1.65
CA VAL A 367 -4.89 -1.79 -0.57
C VAL A 367 -4.23 -1.21 0.68
N GLY A 368 -3.37 -0.19 0.53
CA GLY A 368 -2.74 0.45 1.69
C GLY A 368 -3.73 1.05 2.70
N LEU A 369 -4.85 1.62 2.23
CA LEU A 369 -5.90 2.18 3.09
C LEU A 369 -6.72 1.10 3.81
N ILE A 370 -6.94 -0.02 3.12
CA ILE A 370 -7.52 -1.24 3.67
C ILE A 370 -6.70 -1.72 4.86
N MET A 371 -5.38 -1.82 4.68
CA MET A 371 -4.46 -2.28 5.73
C MET A 371 -4.34 -1.26 6.87
N LEU A 372 -4.42 0.05 6.58
CA LEU A 372 -4.42 1.09 7.62
C LEU A 372 -5.58 0.92 8.62
N ALA A 373 -6.77 0.52 8.16
CA ALA A 373 -7.89 0.27 9.06
C ALA A 373 -7.54 -0.75 10.15
N MET A 374 -6.74 -1.77 9.81
CA MET A 374 -6.26 -2.76 10.77
C MET A 374 -5.30 -2.16 11.80
N VAL A 375 -4.35 -1.36 11.33
CA VAL A 375 -3.33 -0.73 12.17
C VAL A 375 -3.98 0.21 13.17
N LEU A 376 -4.98 1.00 12.74
CA LEU A 376 -5.72 1.90 13.63
C LEU A 376 -6.53 1.16 14.69
N GLN A 377 -7.26 0.11 14.30
CA GLN A 377 -8.05 -0.70 15.25
C GLN A 377 -7.16 -1.33 16.33
N GLN A 378 -5.94 -1.74 15.99
CA GLN A 378 -5.01 -2.36 16.93
C GLN A 378 -4.62 -1.43 18.09
N VAL A 379 -4.60 -0.13 17.85
CA VAL A 379 -4.33 0.91 18.86
C VAL A 379 -5.59 1.67 19.29
N ASN A 380 -6.77 1.11 19.02
CA ASN A 380 -8.09 1.70 19.32
C ASN A 380 -8.31 3.11 18.73
N LEU A 381 -7.71 3.42 17.57
CA LEU A 381 -7.99 4.64 16.83
C LEU A 381 -9.25 4.49 15.94
N PRO A 382 -10.03 5.56 15.76
CA PRO A 382 -11.21 5.54 14.91
C PRO A 382 -10.84 5.34 13.43
N VAL A 383 -11.44 4.33 12.80
CA VAL A 383 -11.22 4.03 11.37
C VAL A 383 -11.84 5.08 10.46
N GLU A 384 -12.76 5.89 11.00
CA GLU A 384 -13.36 7.06 10.36
C GLU A 384 -12.28 8.08 9.97
N GLY A 385 -11.16 8.13 10.70
CA GLY A 385 -10.00 8.98 10.38
C GLY A 385 -9.39 8.72 9.01
N ILE A 386 -9.59 7.53 8.43
CA ILE A 386 -9.17 7.22 7.06
C ILE A 386 -9.88 8.12 6.06
N GLY A 387 -11.12 8.54 6.35
CA GLY A 387 -11.89 9.46 5.52
C GLY A 387 -11.21 10.82 5.33
N LEU A 388 -10.32 11.22 6.25
CA LEU A 388 -9.56 12.48 6.15
C LEU A 388 -8.47 12.41 5.09
N ILE A 389 -7.79 11.26 4.96
CA ILE A 389 -6.59 11.12 4.14
C ILE A 389 -6.84 10.42 2.80
N ILE A 390 -7.95 9.67 2.66
CA ILE A 390 -8.30 8.90 1.45
C ILE A 390 -8.28 9.75 0.16
N GLY A 391 -8.51 11.05 0.31
CA GLY A 391 -8.42 12.01 -0.78
C GLY A 391 -7.06 12.18 -1.38
N VAL A 392 -6.12 12.52 -0.51
CA VAL A 392 -4.73 12.79 -0.90
C VAL A 392 -3.95 11.49 -1.12
N ASP A 393 -4.47 10.37 -0.61
CA ASP A 393 -3.82 9.06 -0.68
C ASP A 393 -3.55 8.60 -2.11
N ARG A 394 -4.34 9.00 -3.12
CA ARG A 394 -4.09 8.52 -4.49
C ARG A 394 -2.71 8.88 -5.01
N LEU A 395 -2.26 10.11 -4.79
CA LEU A 395 -0.91 10.56 -5.16
C LEU A 395 0.17 9.84 -4.35
N LEU A 396 -0.12 9.58 -3.07
CA LEU A 396 0.77 8.83 -2.20
C LEU A 396 0.86 7.36 -2.64
N ASP A 397 -0.24 6.73 -3.07
CA ASP A 397 -0.31 5.37 -3.62
C ASP A 397 0.62 5.15 -4.79
N MET A 398 0.60 6.10 -5.73
CA MET A 398 1.50 6.11 -6.88
C MET A 398 2.97 6.13 -6.43
N THR A 399 3.31 7.04 -5.52
CA THR A 399 4.70 7.18 -5.02
C THR A 399 5.13 5.96 -4.21
N ARG A 400 4.25 5.42 -3.34
CA ARG A 400 4.49 4.21 -2.55
C ARG A 400 4.82 3.03 -3.45
N THR A 401 4.06 2.84 -4.52
CA THR A 401 4.28 1.74 -5.45
C THR A 401 5.66 1.84 -6.10
N ALA A 402 6.05 3.04 -6.53
CA ALA A 402 7.37 3.27 -7.11
C ALA A 402 8.51 2.98 -6.10
N VAL A 403 8.33 3.35 -4.82
CA VAL A 403 9.29 3.02 -3.74
C VAL A 403 9.33 1.51 -3.51
N ASN A 404 8.19 0.83 -3.41
CA ASN A 404 8.13 -0.62 -3.17
C ASN A 404 8.90 -1.40 -4.23
N ILE A 405 8.64 -1.16 -5.51
CA ILE A 405 9.34 -1.89 -6.59
C ILE A 405 10.84 -1.54 -6.68
N THR A 406 11.22 -0.35 -6.19
CA THR A 406 12.63 0.03 -6.06
C THR A 406 13.30 -0.76 -4.94
N GLY A 407 12.59 -0.96 -3.82
CA GLY A 407 13.00 -1.86 -2.75
C GLY A 407 13.13 -3.32 -3.24
N ASP A 408 12.22 -3.79 -4.08
CA ASP A 408 12.26 -5.14 -4.66
C ASP A 408 13.56 -5.35 -5.44
N CYS A 409 13.87 -4.45 -6.36
CA CYS A 409 15.11 -4.51 -7.13
C CYS A 409 16.37 -4.37 -6.26
N MET A 410 16.33 -3.52 -5.22
CA MET A 410 17.42 -3.39 -4.25
C MET A 410 17.68 -4.72 -3.53
N VAL A 411 16.63 -5.34 -2.98
CA VAL A 411 16.73 -6.63 -2.30
C VAL A 411 17.20 -7.72 -3.27
N SER A 412 16.68 -7.75 -4.51
CA SER A 412 17.17 -8.68 -5.53
C SER A 412 18.66 -8.52 -5.81
N CYS A 413 19.18 -7.29 -5.89
CA CYS A 413 20.62 -7.04 -6.06
C CYS A 413 21.44 -7.54 -4.86
N VAL A 414 21.00 -7.25 -3.64
CA VAL A 414 21.66 -7.70 -2.40
C VAL A 414 21.70 -9.22 -2.33
N VAL A 415 20.57 -9.86 -2.58
CA VAL A 415 20.45 -11.32 -2.53
C VAL A 415 21.29 -11.95 -3.64
N ALA A 416 21.21 -11.44 -4.88
CA ALA A 416 22.00 -11.94 -6.01
C ALA A 416 23.51 -11.84 -5.77
N LYS A 417 23.99 -10.70 -5.26
CA LYS A 417 25.40 -10.53 -4.89
C LYS A 417 25.82 -11.56 -3.85
N SER A 418 24.98 -11.80 -2.84
CA SER A 418 25.27 -12.76 -1.77
C SER A 418 25.23 -14.22 -2.21
N GLU A 419 24.60 -14.52 -3.35
CA GLU A 419 24.50 -15.86 -3.94
C GLU A 419 25.47 -16.06 -5.12
N GLY A 420 26.25 -15.04 -5.50
CA GLY A 420 27.13 -15.08 -6.67
C GLY A 420 26.40 -15.06 -8.02
N GLU A 421 25.15 -14.61 -8.04
CA GLU A 421 24.25 -14.57 -9.20
C GLU A 421 24.02 -13.13 -9.70
N LEU A 422 24.97 -12.22 -9.44
CA LEU A 422 24.93 -10.84 -9.93
C LEU A 422 26.03 -10.61 -10.96
N ASP A 423 25.64 -10.19 -12.16
CA ASP A 423 26.55 -9.69 -13.18
C ASP A 423 26.87 -8.21 -12.94
N GLU A 424 28.04 -7.95 -12.35
CA GLU A 424 28.50 -6.60 -12.08
C GLU A 424 28.92 -5.83 -13.34
N ALA A 425 29.27 -6.52 -14.44
CA ALA A 425 29.56 -5.84 -15.70
C ALA A 425 28.27 -5.22 -16.25
N VAL A 426 27.17 -6.00 -16.28
CA VAL A 426 25.84 -5.49 -16.65
C VAL A 426 25.39 -4.39 -15.70
N TYR A 427 25.57 -4.56 -14.38
CA TYR A 427 25.19 -3.53 -13.41
C TYR A 427 25.93 -2.21 -13.65
N ASN A 428 27.22 -2.24 -13.95
CA ASN A 428 28.05 -1.04 -14.12
C ASN A 428 27.96 -0.43 -15.53
N ASP A 429 27.46 -1.16 -16.53
CA ASP A 429 27.24 -0.65 -17.89
C ASP A 429 26.07 0.36 -17.92
N PRO A 430 26.30 1.64 -18.23
CA PRO A 430 25.25 2.65 -18.33
C PRO A 430 24.19 2.36 -19.40
N ASP A 431 24.55 1.59 -20.42
CA ASP A 431 23.71 1.32 -21.60
C ASP A 431 23.04 -0.07 -21.56
N ALA A 432 23.20 -0.79 -20.45
CA ALA A 432 22.57 -2.10 -20.23
C ALA A 432 21.04 -2.04 -20.41
N GLY A 433 20.50 -2.99 -21.18
CA GLY A 433 19.06 -3.13 -21.46
C GLY A 433 18.48 -2.15 -22.48
N ILE A 434 19.24 -1.17 -23.00
CA ILE A 434 18.73 -0.22 -24.02
C ILE A 434 18.47 -0.90 -25.37
N LYS A 435 19.30 -1.87 -25.76
CA LYS A 435 19.18 -2.58 -27.06
C LYS A 435 17.98 -3.53 -27.14
N GLU A 436 17.51 -4.04 -26.00
CA GLU A 436 16.37 -4.96 -25.94
C GLU A 436 15.01 -4.22 -26.00
N GLU A 437 15.00 -2.91 -25.70
CA GLU A 437 13.80 -2.06 -25.83
C GLU A 437 13.55 -1.62 -27.29
N THR A 438 14.56 -1.68 -28.16
CA THR A 438 14.46 -1.30 -29.59
C THR A 438 14.10 -2.51 -30.46
N VAL A 439 12.86 -2.55 -30.95
CA VAL A 439 12.42 -3.53 -31.95
C VAL A 439 12.76 -3.02 -33.35
N ASP A 440 13.68 -3.70 -34.05
CA ASP A 440 13.95 -3.45 -35.47
C ASP A 440 12.81 -4.07 -36.30
N PHE A 441 11.87 -3.22 -36.72
CA PHE A 441 10.73 -3.64 -37.54
C PHE A 441 11.12 -3.96 -39.00
N GLU A 442 12.32 -3.58 -39.43
CA GLU A 442 12.81 -3.84 -40.80
C GLU A 442 13.63 -5.13 -40.89
N HIS A 443 14.27 -5.55 -39.78
CA HIS A 443 15.09 -6.76 -39.72
C HIS A 443 14.76 -7.60 -38.48
N PHE A 444 13.63 -8.32 -38.52
CA PHE A 444 13.17 -9.17 -37.43
C PHE A 444 14.20 -10.20 -36.95
N ASP A 445 15.06 -10.67 -37.85
CA ASP A 445 16.12 -11.64 -37.59
C ASP A 445 17.21 -11.11 -36.64
N LYS A 446 17.28 -9.78 -36.46
CA LYS A 446 18.24 -9.11 -35.57
C LYS A 446 17.68 -8.85 -34.16
N ASN A 447 16.39 -9.11 -33.93
CA ASN A 447 15.74 -8.95 -32.63
C ASN A 447 15.91 -10.18 -31.70
N ALA A 448 16.93 -11.01 -31.95
CA ALA A 448 17.16 -12.29 -31.26
C ALA A 448 18.07 -12.18 -30.03
#